data_AF-A0A929BEL6-F1
#
_entry.id   AF-A0A929BEL6-F1
#
_cell.length_a   1.000
_cell.length_b   1.000
_cell.length_c   1.000
_cell.angle_alpha   90.00
_cell.angle_beta   90.00
_cell.angle_gamma   90.00
#
_symmetry.space_group_name_H-M   'P 1'
#
loop_
_entity.id
_entity.type
_entity.pdbx_description
1 polymer ?
#
loop_
_entity_poly.entity_id
_entity_poly.type
_entity_poly.pdbx_seq_one_letter_code
_entity_poly.pdbx_strand_id
1 'polypeptide(L)'
;MANLKFSLLSTFGLMPKTSDIEAKKNKLNKEFNEFNEFKNSDELKKYNELNEYINSNEFKNFKENLEKLNFKNTEEFKKLTLYNKLRKTNKFVNYYKLKTSEELKKFIDFSESSDLQNYSELENYFNSNEFIKYKKKLTEKNTVEKKKLSNFKNLKKSKSFINYYKLKKSTEFAEYTKTENSEEIKKYEELETFINSKEFKEFEKNLEQNKLQEKNKLNSYKKLEKAKHI
;
A
#
# COMPACT_ATOMS: atom_id res chain seq x y z
N MET A 1 -40.50 -37.92 -58.13
CA MET A 1 -39.98 -38.91 -57.15
C MET A 1 -40.84 -39.08 -55.88
N ALA A 2 -41.72 -38.14 -55.51
CA ALA A 2 -42.58 -38.28 -54.32
C ALA A 2 -43.59 -39.45 -54.41
N ASN A 3 -44.15 -39.70 -55.59
CA ASN A 3 -45.21 -40.72 -55.79
C ASN A 3 -44.71 -42.16 -55.66
N LEU A 4 -43.46 -42.45 -56.04
CA LEU A 4 -42.87 -43.80 -55.95
C LEU A 4 -42.57 -44.19 -54.49
N LYS A 5 -42.13 -43.23 -53.67
CA LYS A 5 -41.84 -43.44 -52.26
C LYS A 5 -43.13 -43.69 -51.47
N PHE A 6 -44.17 -42.90 -51.74
CA PHE A 6 -45.48 -43.09 -51.11
C PHE A 6 -46.10 -44.44 -51.47
N SER A 7 -46.04 -44.86 -52.75
CA SER A 7 -46.56 -46.16 -53.16
C SER A 7 -45.83 -47.31 -52.46
N LEU A 8 -44.50 -47.30 -52.43
CA LEU A 8 -43.70 -48.34 -51.76
C LEU A 8 -43.96 -48.41 -50.25
N LEU A 9 -44.06 -47.28 -49.55
CA LEU A 9 -44.38 -47.28 -48.12
C LEU A 9 -45.80 -47.81 -47.85
N SER A 10 -46.76 -47.52 -48.75
CA SER A 10 -48.14 -47.99 -48.63
C SER A 10 -48.29 -49.48 -48.90
N THR A 11 -47.57 -50.03 -49.90
CA THR A 11 -47.65 -51.45 -50.28
C THR A 11 -46.99 -52.37 -49.25
N PHE A 12 -45.96 -51.90 -48.55
CA PHE A 12 -45.25 -52.68 -47.53
C PHE A 12 -45.73 -52.41 -46.09
N GLY A 13 -46.79 -51.61 -45.89
CA GLY A 13 -47.32 -51.31 -44.55
C GLY A 13 -46.35 -50.51 -43.66
N LEU A 14 -45.35 -49.87 -44.24
CA LEU A 14 -44.30 -49.10 -43.57
C LEU A 14 -44.71 -47.63 -43.36
N MET A 15 -46.00 -47.31 -43.45
CA MET A 15 -46.51 -45.98 -43.17
C MET A 15 -46.35 -45.68 -41.67
N PRO A 16 -45.73 -44.55 -41.29
CA PRO A 16 -45.63 -44.16 -39.89
C PRO A 16 -47.03 -43.99 -39.30
N LYS A 17 -47.20 -44.37 -38.03
CA LYS A 17 -48.48 -44.18 -37.34
C LYS A 17 -48.79 -42.70 -37.24
N THR A 18 -50.07 -42.34 -37.37
CA THR A 18 -50.53 -40.95 -37.23
C THR A 18 -50.06 -40.32 -35.91
N SER A 19 -50.07 -41.09 -34.83
CA SER A 19 -49.53 -40.70 -33.51
C SER A 19 -48.06 -40.28 -33.56
N ASP A 20 -47.24 -40.96 -34.35
CA ASP A 20 -45.80 -40.68 -34.45
C ASP A 20 -45.54 -39.41 -35.28
N ILE A 21 -46.38 -39.15 -36.29
CA ILE A 21 -46.35 -37.92 -37.09
C ILE A 21 -46.79 -36.73 -36.22
N GLU A 22 -47.87 -36.88 -35.45
CA GLU A 22 -48.36 -35.87 -34.52
C GLU A 22 -47.36 -35.58 -33.41
N ALA A 23 -46.72 -36.60 -32.83
CA ALA A 23 -45.66 -36.44 -31.84
C ALA A 23 -44.47 -35.65 -32.41
N LYS A 24 -44.04 -35.96 -33.64
CA LYS A 24 -42.98 -35.20 -34.33
C LYS A 24 -43.38 -33.75 -34.60
N LYS A 25 -44.62 -33.52 -35.04
CA LYS A 25 -45.16 -32.17 -35.26
C LYS A 25 -45.21 -31.37 -33.96
N ASN A 26 -45.67 -31.97 -32.87
CA ASN A 26 -45.73 -31.35 -31.56
C ASN A 26 -44.34 -31.03 -31.02
N LYS A 27 -43.37 -31.95 -31.19
CA LYS A 27 -41.97 -31.71 -30.85
C LYS A 27 -41.38 -30.53 -31.65
N LEU A 28 -41.60 -30.51 -32.97
CA LEU A 28 -41.12 -29.43 -33.83
C LEU A 28 -41.75 -28.07 -33.47
N ASN A 29 -43.05 -28.05 -33.18
CA ASN A 29 -43.74 -26.84 -32.72
C ASN A 29 -43.20 -26.35 -31.38
N LYS A 30 -42.89 -27.28 -30.46
CA LYS A 30 -42.26 -26.96 -29.18
C LYS A 30 -40.87 -26.36 -29.38
N GLU A 31 -40.03 -27.00 -30.18
CA GLU A 31 -38.69 -26.49 -30.54
C GLU A 31 -38.75 -25.11 -31.22
N PHE A 32 -39.73 -24.89 -32.09
CA PHE A 32 -39.94 -23.59 -32.74
C PHE A 32 -40.36 -22.49 -31.76
N ASN A 33 -41.21 -22.82 -30.78
CA ASN A 33 -41.61 -21.88 -29.74
C ASN A 33 -40.43 -21.55 -28.82
N GLU A 34 -39.68 -22.56 -28.37
CA GLU A 34 -38.45 -22.38 -27.58
C GLU A 34 -37.42 -21.52 -28.34
N PHE A 35 -37.27 -21.72 -29.65
CA PHE A 35 -36.42 -20.89 -30.50
C PHE A 35 -36.88 -19.42 -30.53
N ASN A 36 -38.19 -19.17 -30.66
CA ASN A 36 -38.73 -17.80 -30.66
C ASN A 36 -38.60 -17.12 -29.29
N GLU A 37 -38.77 -17.88 -28.20
CA GLU A 37 -38.52 -17.40 -26.85
C GLU A 37 -37.04 -17.05 -26.65
N PHE A 38 -36.13 -17.93 -27.07
CA PHE A 38 -34.69 -17.69 -27.01
C PHE A 38 -34.27 -16.47 -27.85
N LYS A 39 -34.81 -16.34 -29.07
CA LYS A 39 -34.53 -15.21 -29.97
C LYS A 39 -34.87 -13.86 -29.33
N ASN A 40 -35.89 -13.82 -28.48
CA ASN A 40 -36.31 -12.61 -27.77
C ASN A 40 -35.81 -12.55 -26.32
N SER A 41 -35.07 -13.56 -25.88
CA SER A 41 -34.57 -13.66 -24.51
C SER A 41 -33.60 -12.55 -24.15
N ASP A 42 -33.64 -12.15 -22.88
CA ASP A 42 -32.70 -11.16 -22.37
C ASP A 42 -31.27 -11.72 -22.29
N GLU A 43 -31.11 -13.05 -22.26
CA GLU A 43 -29.81 -13.71 -22.32
C GLU A 43 -29.12 -13.49 -23.67
N LEU A 44 -29.84 -13.67 -24.79
CA LEU A 44 -29.30 -13.41 -26.12
C LEU A 44 -28.97 -11.94 -26.34
N LYS A 45 -29.85 -11.02 -25.86
CA LYS A 45 -29.58 -9.58 -25.90
C LYS A 45 -28.30 -9.23 -25.15
N LYS A 46 -28.17 -9.70 -23.91
CA LYS A 46 -27.00 -9.45 -23.06
C LYS A 46 -25.72 -10.04 -23.65
N TYR A 47 -25.79 -11.22 -24.28
CA TYR A 47 -24.66 -11.78 -25.01
C TYR A 47 -24.24 -10.88 -26.16
N ASN A 48 -25.19 -10.43 -26.98
CA ASN A 48 -24.89 -9.55 -28.13
C ASN A 48 -24.27 -8.22 -27.66
N GLU A 49 -24.83 -7.59 -26.64
CA GLU A 49 -24.27 -6.37 -26.03
C GLU A 49 -22.84 -6.58 -25.52
N LEU A 50 -22.59 -7.67 -24.78
CA LEU A 50 -21.24 -8.00 -24.28
C LEU A 50 -20.28 -8.34 -25.42
N ASN A 51 -20.76 -9.00 -26.47
CA ASN A 51 -19.97 -9.35 -27.64
C ASN A 51 -19.59 -8.10 -28.44
N GLU A 52 -20.52 -7.17 -28.65
CA GLU A 52 -20.25 -5.87 -29.25
C GLU A 52 -19.25 -5.09 -28.40
N TYR A 53 -19.46 -5.03 -27.08
CA TYR A 53 -18.53 -4.37 -26.17
C TYR A 53 -17.12 -4.98 -26.23
N ILE A 54 -16.98 -6.31 -26.13
CA ILE A 54 -15.68 -6.98 -26.11
C ILE A 54 -14.95 -6.87 -27.46
N ASN A 55 -15.68 -6.82 -28.57
CA ASN A 55 -15.09 -6.61 -29.90
C ASN A 55 -14.92 -5.12 -30.25
N SER A 56 -15.43 -4.22 -29.42
CA SER A 56 -15.33 -2.79 -29.66
C SER A 56 -13.88 -2.28 -29.48
N ASN A 57 -13.61 -1.15 -30.12
CA ASN A 57 -12.38 -0.40 -29.86
C ASN A 57 -12.32 0.07 -28.40
N GLU A 58 -13.45 0.24 -27.70
CA GLU A 58 -13.48 0.63 -26.30
C GLU A 58 -12.85 -0.45 -25.42
N PHE A 59 -13.25 -1.71 -25.56
CA PHE A 59 -12.67 -2.82 -24.80
C PHE A 59 -11.23 -3.12 -25.21
N LYS A 60 -10.90 -2.99 -26.50
CA LYS A 60 -9.51 -3.10 -26.97
C LYS A 60 -8.64 -2.01 -26.37
N ASN A 61 -9.09 -0.75 -26.41
CA ASN A 61 -8.42 0.37 -25.78
C ASN A 61 -8.36 0.19 -24.27
N PHE A 62 -9.40 -0.35 -23.61
CA PHE A 62 -9.37 -0.67 -22.20
C PHE A 62 -8.30 -1.72 -21.88
N LYS A 63 -8.19 -2.79 -22.68
CA LYS A 63 -7.17 -3.82 -22.48
C LYS A 63 -5.77 -3.27 -22.71
N GLU A 64 -5.55 -2.54 -23.79
CA GLU A 64 -4.28 -1.84 -24.04
C GLU A 64 -3.98 -0.81 -22.95
N ASN A 65 -4.98 -0.07 -22.51
CA ASN A 65 -4.88 0.89 -21.42
C ASN A 65 -4.68 0.18 -20.10
N LEU A 66 -5.15 -1.04 -19.86
CA LEU A 66 -4.85 -1.79 -18.64
C LEU A 66 -3.41 -2.32 -18.67
N GLU A 67 -2.94 -2.74 -19.84
CA GLU A 67 -1.54 -3.09 -20.08
C GLU A 67 -0.61 -1.85 -19.94
N LYS A 68 -1.07 -0.66 -20.34
CA LYS A 68 -0.37 0.64 -20.21
C LYS A 68 -0.50 1.25 -18.79
N LEU A 69 -1.71 1.30 -18.22
CA LEU A 69 -2.08 1.43 -16.78
C LEU A 69 -1.74 0.15 -16.01
N ASN A 70 -0.62 -0.48 -16.35
CA ASN A 70 0.18 -1.09 -15.32
C ASN A 70 0.39 0.03 -14.29
N PHE A 71 -0.29 -0.05 -13.15
CA PHE A 71 -0.08 0.83 -11.99
C PHE A 71 1.42 1.12 -11.86
N LYS A 72 2.23 0.09 -12.10
CA LYS A 72 3.68 0.09 -12.22
C LYS A 72 4.35 1.26 -12.98
N ASN A 73 3.70 1.81 -14.01
CA ASN A 73 4.23 2.87 -14.86
C ASN A 73 3.75 4.27 -14.47
N THR A 74 2.76 4.37 -13.58
CA THR A 74 2.21 5.65 -13.10
C THR A 74 3.19 6.37 -12.18
N GLU A 75 3.15 7.70 -12.14
CA GLU A 75 3.99 8.49 -11.24
C GLU A 75 3.62 8.22 -9.78
N GLU A 76 2.33 7.99 -9.51
CA GLU A 76 1.76 7.58 -8.23
C GLU A 76 2.43 6.29 -7.72
N PHE A 77 2.58 5.29 -8.58
CA PHE A 77 3.24 4.04 -8.21
C PHE A 77 4.75 4.20 -8.05
N LYS A 78 5.41 5.01 -8.87
CA LYS A 78 6.84 5.31 -8.69
C LYS A 78 7.08 5.94 -7.32
N LYS A 79 6.20 6.86 -6.90
CA LYS A 79 6.23 7.45 -5.55
C LYS A 79 5.96 6.40 -4.46
N LEU A 80 4.93 5.56 -4.62
CA LEU A 80 4.62 4.48 -3.68
C LEU A 80 5.77 3.48 -3.52
N THR A 81 6.38 3.06 -4.63
CA THR A 81 7.51 2.12 -4.62
C THR A 81 8.76 2.73 -4.01
N LEU A 82 9.05 4.00 -4.32
CA LEU A 82 10.14 4.74 -3.71
C LEU A 82 9.93 4.84 -2.19
N TYR A 83 8.75 5.26 -1.73
CA TYR A 83 8.41 5.31 -0.32
C TYR A 83 8.58 3.94 0.36
N ASN A 84 8.00 2.89 -0.21
CA ASN A 84 8.09 1.54 0.35
C ASN A 84 9.54 1.02 0.39
N LYS A 85 10.37 1.41 -0.58
CA LYS A 85 11.80 1.11 -0.58
C LYS A 85 12.52 1.86 0.55
N LEU A 86 12.34 3.17 0.63
CA LEU A 86 12.98 4.01 1.66
C LEU A 86 12.55 3.58 3.07
N ARG A 87 11.26 3.35 3.29
CA ARG A 87 10.67 2.89 4.57
C ARG A 87 11.32 1.62 5.11
N LYS A 88 11.77 0.73 4.23
CA LYS A 88 12.42 -0.54 4.59
C LYS A 88 13.93 -0.44 4.77
N THR A 89 14.55 0.68 4.40
CA THR A 89 16.00 0.83 4.59
C THR A 89 16.33 0.95 6.07
N ASN A 90 17.43 0.32 6.50
CA ASN A 90 17.89 0.38 7.89
C ASN A 90 18.09 1.81 8.38
N LYS A 91 18.46 2.74 7.48
CA LYS A 91 18.59 4.17 7.79
C LYS A 91 17.30 4.75 8.35
N PHE A 92 16.19 4.65 7.60
CA PHE A 92 14.90 5.20 8.04
C PHE A 92 14.30 4.39 9.20
N VAL A 93 14.47 3.06 9.20
CA VAL A 93 14.01 2.21 10.31
C VAL A 93 14.69 2.61 11.63
N ASN A 94 16.02 2.71 11.65
CA ASN A 94 16.77 3.10 12.85
C ASN A 94 16.48 4.55 13.26
N TYR A 95 16.38 5.45 12.28
CA TYR A 95 16.01 6.84 12.52
C TYR A 95 14.67 6.95 13.26
N TYR A 96 13.59 6.32 12.76
CA TYR A 96 12.29 6.36 13.40
C TYR A 96 12.25 5.59 14.73
N LYS A 97 13.04 4.51 14.85
CA LYS A 97 13.22 3.79 16.11
C LYS A 97 13.82 4.69 17.19
N LEU A 98 14.86 5.47 16.88
CA LEU A 98 15.43 6.41 17.85
C LEU A 98 14.50 7.60 18.07
N LYS A 99 13.89 8.16 17.02
CA LYS A 99 12.93 9.28 17.08
C LYS A 99 11.78 9.02 18.06
N THR A 100 11.29 7.78 18.10
CA THR A 100 10.18 7.37 18.96
C THR A 100 10.60 6.80 20.32
N SER A 101 11.91 6.61 20.54
CA SER A 101 12.44 6.03 21.77
C SER A 101 12.26 6.94 22.99
N GLU A 102 12.06 6.34 24.17
CA GLU A 102 12.14 7.09 25.43
C GLU A 102 13.54 7.62 25.72
N GLU A 103 14.58 6.97 25.20
CA GLU A 103 15.96 7.39 25.40
C GLU A 103 16.22 8.75 24.78
N LEU A 104 15.77 8.98 23.54
CA LEU A 104 15.86 10.28 22.88
C LEU A 104 15.02 11.35 23.59
N LYS A 105 13.82 11.01 24.06
CA LYS A 105 12.99 11.95 24.84
C LYS A 105 13.72 12.42 26.10
N LYS A 106 14.21 11.47 26.91
CA LYS A 106 15.01 11.78 28.12
C LYS A 106 16.27 12.57 27.80
N PHE A 107 16.89 12.31 26.65
CA PHE A 107 18.04 13.08 26.18
C PHE A 107 17.69 14.54 25.88
N ILE A 108 16.59 14.78 25.17
CA ILE A 108 16.11 16.13 24.85
C ILE A 108 15.72 16.86 26.13
N ASP A 109 14.91 16.23 26.98
CA ASP A 109 14.46 16.81 28.26
C ASP A 109 15.66 17.18 29.16
N PHE A 110 16.68 16.31 29.23
CA PHE A 110 17.88 16.60 30.02
C PHE A 110 18.76 17.67 29.36
N SER A 111 18.77 17.77 28.04
CA SER A 111 19.52 18.79 27.30
C SER A 111 19.04 20.21 27.60
N GLU A 112 17.76 20.35 27.93
CA GLU A 112 17.12 21.62 28.30
C GLU A 112 17.09 21.86 29.82
N SER A 113 17.57 20.89 30.61
CA SER A 113 17.52 20.97 32.07
C SER A 113 18.53 21.96 32.66
N SER A 114 18.15 22.56 33.79
CA SER A 114 19.04 23.40 34.60
C SER A 114 20.25 22.65 35.15
N ASP A 115 20.14 21.33 35.30
CA ASP A 115 21.23 20.48 35.80
C ASP A 115 22.40 20.41 34.81
N LEU A 116 22.11 20.30 33.51
CA LEU A 116 23.14 20.31 32.48
C LEU A 116 23.78 21.69 32.33
N GLN A 117 22.98 22.76 32.45
CA GLN A 117 23.47 24.14 32.47
C GLN A 117 24.41 24.38 33.65
N ASN A 118 23.97 24.05 34.87
CA ASN A 118 24.76 24.14 36.10
C ASN A 118 26.05 23.30 36.00
N TYR A 119 25.98 22.11 35.40
CA TYR A 119 27.17 21.32 35.15
C TYR A 119 28.17 22.04 34.24
N SER A 120 27.70 22.62 33.14
CA SER A 120 28.56 23.35 32.18
C SER A 120 29.20 24.58 32.82
N GLU A 121 28.44 25.34 33.63
CA GLU A 121 28.96 26.47 34.38
C GLU A 121 30.03 26.05 35.39
N LEU A 122 29.78 24.98 36.16
CA LEU A 122 30.76 24.44 37.11
C LEU A 122 31.99 23.88 36.39
N GLU A 123 31.83 23.21 35.25
CA GLU A 123 32.94 22.72 34.43
C GLU A 123 33.82 23.88 33.95
N ASN A 124 33.20 24.93 33.40
CA ASN A 124 33.91 26.14 32.96
C ASN A 124 34.62 26.84 34.12
N TYR A 125 33.96 26.97 35.27
CA TYR A 125 34.55 27.53 36.48
C TYR A 125 35.76 26.73 36.96
N PHE A 126 35.65 25.41 37.06
CA PHE A 126 36.74 24.56 37.54
C PHE A 126 37.90 24.42 36.55
N ASN A 127 37.64 24.61 35.25
CA ASN A 127 38.64 24.65 34.20
C ASN A 127 39.23 26.06 33.98
N SER A 128 38.72 27.10 34.64
CA SER A 128 39.18 28.47 34.43
C SER A 128 40.59 28.69 35.00
N ASN A 129 41.37 29.51 34.30
CA ASN A 129 42.72 29.88 34.75
C ASN A 129 42.70 30.60 36.11
N GLU A 130 41.62 31.34 36.42
CA GLU A 130 41.46 32.00 37.72
C GLU A 130 41.29 30.97 38.82
N PHE A 131 40.43 29.96 38.62
CA PHE A 131 40.25 28.90 39.60
C PHE A 131 41.51 28.07 39.78
N ILE A 132 42.26 27.77 38.71
CA ILE A 132 43.52 27.04 38.79
C ILE A 132 44.56 27.82 39.63
N LYS A 133 44.64 29.14 39.47
CA LYS A 133 45.52 30.00 40.29
C LYS A 133 45.03 30.09 41.74
N TYR A 134 43.73 30.23 41.94
CA TYR A 134 43.09 30.29 43.25
C TYR A 134 43.24 28.97 44.03
N LYS A 135 43.16 27.83 43.34
CA LYS A 135 43.36 26.48 43.91
C LYS A 135 44.72 26.33 44.60
N LYS A 136 45.77 26.98 44.10
CA LYS A 136 47.11 26.98 44.73
C LYS A 136 47.15 27.74 46.06
N LYS A 137 46.19 28.65 46.30
CA LYS A 137 46.06 29.47 47.51
C LYS A 137 44.91 29.00 48.42
N LEU A 138 44.26 27.91 48.07
CA LEU A 138 43.04 27.43 48.73
C LEU A 138 43.39 26.73 50.05
N THR A 139 42.79 27.18 51.15
CA THR A 139 42.95 26.54 52.47
C THR A 139 41.87 25.47 52.68
N GLU A 140 42.12 24.52 53.58
CA GLU A 140 41.22 23.38 53.85
C GLU A 140 39.81 23.77 54.35
N LYS A 141 39.61 25.02 54.79
CA LYS A 141 38.35 25.49 55.39
C LYS A 141 37.33 26.04 54.38
N ASN A 142 37.64 26.12 53.10
CA ASN A 142 36.72 26.68 52.10
C ASN A 142 35.51 25.77 51.84
N THR A 143 34.40 26.05 52.55
CA THR A 143 33.17 25.26 52.53
C THR A 143 32.36 25.46 51.24
N VAL A 144 32.42 26.65 50.63
CA VAL A 144 31.66 26.98 49.41
C VAL A 144 32.20 26.23 48.20
N GLU A 145 33.50 26.23 47.99
CA GLU A 145 34.17 25.55 46.89
C GLU A 145 34.07 24.03 47.04
N LYS A 146 34.16 23.52 48.28
CA LYS A 146 33.89 22.10 48.58
C LYS A 146 32.46 21.71 48.19
N LYS A 147 31.47 22.54 48.50
CA LYS A 147 30.06 22.31 48.09
C LYS A 147 29.91 22.33 46.57
N LYS A 148 30.48 23.33 45.87
CA LYS A 148 30.46 23.40 44.39
C LYS A 148 31.12 22.17 43.75
N LEU A 149 32.26 21.74 44.28
CA LEU A 149 32.99 20.57 43.77
C LEU A 149 32.23 19.26 44.05
N SER A 150 31.58 19.16 45.21
CA SER A 150 30.71 18.03 45.53
C SER A 150 29.51 17.97 44.58
N ASN A 151 28.84 19.11 44.35
CA ASN A 151 27.73 19.19 43.40
C ASN A 151 28.17 18.78 41.99
N PHE A 152 29.28 19.32 41.48
CA PHE A 152 29.85 18.97 40.19
C PHE A 152 30.11 17.45 40.05
N LYS A 153 30.71 16.83 41.08
CA LYS A 153 30.95 15.39 41.12
C LYS A 153 29.65 14.58 41.16
N ASN A 154 28.63 15.06 41.87
CA ASN A 154 27.34 14.39 41.99
C ASN A 154 26.56 14.45 40.66
N LEU A 155 26.51 15.62 40.02
CA LEU A 155 25.90 15.80 38.69
C LEU A 155 26.55 14.85 37.67
N LYS A 156 27.88 14.78 37.63
CA LYS A 156 28.64 13.89 36.73
C LYS A 156 28.33 12.41 36.93
N LYS A 157 27.99 12.01 38.17
CA LYS A 157 27.66 10.62 38.55
C LYS A 157 26.18 10.31 38.42
N SER A 158 25.33 11.32 38.20
CA SER A 158 23.89 11.11 38.05
C SER A 158 23.59 10.23 36.83
N LYS A 159 22.56 9.40 36.94
CA LYS A 159 22.16 8.48 35.87
C LYS A 159 21.78 9.24 34.60
N SER A 160 21.08 10.36 34.73
CA SER A 160 20.67 11.22 33.61
C SER A 160 21.90 11.76 32.86
N PHE A 161 22.92 12.23 33.58
CA PHE A 161 24.15 12.72 32.98
C PHE A 161 24.92 11.62 32.24
N ILE A 162 25.06 10.45 32.86
CA ILE A 162 25.74 9.29 32.25
C ILE A 162 25.02 8.87 30.97
N ASN A 163 23.69 8.74 31.02
CA ASN A 163 22.87 8.34 29.87
C ASN A 163 22.93 9.39 28.74
N TYR A 164 22.85 10.68 29.07
CA TYR A 164 22.96 11.77 28.11
C TYR A 164 24.25 11.69 27.31
N TYR A 165 25.41 11.61 27.98
CA TYR A 165 26.69 11.54 27.30
C TYR A 165 26.93 10.19 26.61
N LYS A 166 26.32 9.10 27.10
CA LYS A 166 26.34 7.81 26.42
C LYS A 166 25.62 7.89 25.08
N LEU A 167 24.39 8.42 25.05
CA LEU A 167 23.65 8.59 23.79
C LEU A 167 24.35 9.59 22.87
N LYS A 168 24.79 10.74 23.40
CA LYS A 168 25.50 11.78 22.62
C LYS A 168 26.72 11.26 21.85
N LYS A 169 27.42 10.27 22.41
CA LYS A 169 28.62 9.66 21.81
C LYS A 169 28.31 8.42 20.97
N SER A 170 27.07 7.95 20.97
CA SER A 170 26.69 6.76 20.21
C SER A 170 26.71 7.04 18.71
N THR A 171 27.05 6.01 17.93
CA THR A 171 26.93 6.05 16.46
C THR A 171 25.48 6.22 16.02
N GLU A 172 24.54 5.64 16.77
CA GLU A 172 23.09 5.73 16.52
C GLU A 172 22.60 7.19 16.57
N PHE A 173 23.01 7.97 17.58
CA PHE A 173 22.65 9.38 17.66
C PHE A 173 23.32 10.24 16.57
N ALA A 174 24.56 9.92 16.20
CA ALA A 174 25.24 10.59 15.08
C ALA A 174 24.53 10.33 13.73
N GLU A 175 24.09 9.10 13.49
CA GLU A 175 23.31 8.75 12.29
C GLU A 175 21.92 9.39 12.29
N TYR A 176 21.26 9.43 13.46
CA TYR A 176 20.00 10.13 13.64
C TYR A 176 20.11 11.61 13.30
N THR A 177 21.05 12.33 13.91
CA THR A 177 21.25 13.78 13.68
C THR A 177 21.64 14.09 12.23
N LYS A 178 22.43 13.22 11.60
CA LYS A 178 22.74 13.32 10.16
C LYS A 178 21.50 13.14 9.29
N THR A 179 20.59 12.24 9.68
CA THR A 179 19.35 11.98 8.93
C THR A 179 18.31 13.07 9.15
N GLU A 180 18.11 13.52 10.40
CA GLU A 180 17.19 14.61 10.78
C GLU A 180 17.43 15.88 9.96
N ASN A 181 18.70 16.24 9.73
CA ASN A 181 19.07 17.44 8.99
C ASN A 181 19.18 17.24 7.47
N SER A 182 18.86 16.04 6.95
CA SER A 182 19.04 15.72 5.53
C SER A 182 17.83 16.14 4.69
N GLU A 183 18.05 16.38 3.39
CA GLU A 183 16.93 16.52 2.44
C GLU A 183 16.20 15.19 2.20
N GLU A 184 16.87 14.07 2.47
CA GLU A 184 16.32 12.75 2.22
C GLU A 184 15.13 12.43 3.14
N ILE A 185 15.19 12.84 4.42
CA ILE A 185 14.04 12.68 5.34
C ILE A 185 12.86 13.56 4.92
N LYS A 186 13.11 14.79 4.44
CA LYS A 186 12.06 15.67 3.92
C LYS A 186 11.34 15.03 2.73
N LYS A 187 12.11 14.52 1.76
CA LYS A 187 11.55 13.78 0.61
C LYS A 187 10.78 12.53 1.04
N TYR A 188 11.24 11.82 2.06
CA TYR A 188 10.53 10.67 2.64
C TYR A 188 9.18 11.10 3.24
N GLU A 189 9.16 12.16 4.05
CA GLU A 189 7.95 12.68 4.70
C GLU A 189 6.95 13.25 3.67
N GLU A 190 7.42 13.89 2.60
CA GLU A 190 6.60 14.31 1.46
C GLU A 190 5.95 13.11 0.74
N LEU A 191 6.70 12.02 0.53
CA LEU A 191 6.14 10.80 -0.04
C LEU A 191 5.11 10.15 0.90
N GLU A 192 5.39 10.14 2.21
CA GLU A 192 4.50 9.60 3.23
C GLU A 192 3.17 10.36 3.29
N THR A 193 3.24 11.70 3.26
CA THR A 193 2.04 12.56 3.25
C THR A 193 1.24 12.37 1.95
N PHE A 194 1.92 12.29 0.80
CA PHE A 194 1.28 12.00 -0.48
C PHE A 194 0.56 10.64 -0.47
N ILE A 195 1.19 9.58 0.01
CA ILE A 195 0.60 8.23 0.02
C ILE A 195 -0.56 8.13 1.03
N ASN A 196 -0.49 8.88 2.13
CA ASN A 196 -1.55 8.92 3.13
C ASN A 196 -2.71 9.87 2.76
N SER A 197 -2.55 10.67 1.70
CA SER A 197 -3.54 11.61 1.19
C SER A 197 -4.84 10.92 0.77
N LYS A 198 -5.94 11.68 0.71
CA LYS A 198 -7.23 11.14 0.26
C LYS A 198 -7.19 10.85 -1.23
N GLU A 199 -6.54 11.73 -1.96
CA GLU A 199 -6.33 11.70 -3.40
C GLU A 199 -5.67 10.39 -3.84
N PHE A 200 -4.58 9.99 -3.17
CA PHE A 200 -3.88 8.74 -3.49
C PHE A 200 -4.74 7.50 -3.16
N LYS A 201 -5.42 7.49 -2.02
CA LYS A 201 -6.29 6.38 -1.61
C LYS A 201 -7.48 6.21 -2.56
N GLU A 202 -8.06 7.32 -3.01
CA GLU A 202 -9.14 7.31 -3.99
C GLU A 202 -8.66 6.83 -5.37
N PHE A 203 -7.47 7.27 -5.79
CA PHE A 203 -6.82 6.77 -7.00
C PHE A 203 -6.63 5.25 -6.97
N GLU A 204 -6.08 4.69 -5.89
CA GLU A 204 -5.90 3.24 -5.73
C GLU A 204 -7.25 2.50 -5.77
N LYS A 205 -8.26 3.03 -5.07
CA LYS A 205 -9.61 2.44 -5.02
C LYS A 205 -10.25 2.41 -6.41
N ASN A 206 -10.22 3.52 -7.14
CA ASN A 206 -10.83 3.65 -8.46
C ASN A 206 -10.15 2.69 -9.46
N LEU A 207 -8.81 2.57 -9.38
CA LEU A 207 -8.07 1.64 -10.22
C LEU A 207 -8.50 0.18 -9.98
N GLU A 208 -8.62 -0.25 -8.73
CA GLU A 208 -9.06 -1.61 -8.39
C GLU A 208 -10.52 -1.87 -8.77
N GLN A 209 -11.40 -0.88 -8.57
CA GLN A 209 -12.82 -0.99 -8.97
C GLN A 209 -12.97 -1.18 -10.49
N ASN A 210 -12.26 -0.38 -11.28
CA ASN A 210 -12.30 -0.48 -12.74
C ASN A 210 -11.78 -1.84 -13.22
N LYS A 211 -10.68 -2.35 -12.65
CA LYS A 211 -10.17 -3.70 -12.95
C LYS A 211 -11.21 -4.79 -12.65
N LEU A 212 -11.90 -4.69 -11.51
CA LEU A 212 -12.89 -5.68 -11.10
C LEU A 212 -14.11 -5.70 -12.03
N GLN A 213 -14.64 -4.52 -12.36
CA GLN A 213 -15.80 -4.38 -13.25
C GLN A 213 -15.53 -5.03 -14.61
N GLU A 214 -14.37 -4.77 -15.18
CA GLU A 214 -14.02 -5.26 -16.51
C GLU A 214 -13.70 -6.77 -16.52
N LYS A 215 -13.09 -7.27 -15.45
CA LYS A 215 -12.95 -8.73 -15.23
C LYS A 215 -14.31 -9.42 -15.14
N ASN A 216 -15.29 -8.80 -14.48
CA ASN A 216 -16.64 -9.33 -14.35
C ASN A 216 -17.38 -9.36 -15.69
N LYS A 217 -17.26 -8.32 -16.51
CA LYS A 217 -17.81 -8.29 -17.88
C LYS A 217 -17.22 -9.41 -18.73
N LEU A 218 -15.89 -9.57 -18.73
CA LEU A 218 -15.21 -10.63 -19.48
C LEU A 218 -15.63 -12.04 -19.02
N ASN A 219 -15.73 -12.26 -17.71
CA ASN A 219 -16.18 -13.54 -17.17
C ASN A 219 -17.63 -13.85 -17.54
N SER A 220 -18.50 -12.85 -17.53
CA SER A 220 -19.91 -12.99 -17.92
C SER A 220 -20.03 -13.37 -19.39
N TYR A 221 -19.29 -12.70 -20.28
CA TYR A 221 -19.21 -13.06 -21.69
C TYR A 221 -18.76 -14.51 -21.89
N LYS A 222 -17.64 -14.92 -21.26
CA LYS A 222 -17.11 -16.29 -21.36
C LYS A 222 -18.09 -17.37 -20.91
N LYS A 223 -18.99 -17.06 -19.96
CA LYS A 223 -20.03 -18.00 -19.52
C LYS A 223 -21.11 -18.16 -20.57
N LEU A 224 -21.62 -17.05 -21.10
CA LEU A 224 -22.65 -17.03 -22.14
C LEU A 224 -22.15 -17.64 -23.46
N GLU A 225 -20.90 -17.37 -23.82
CA GLU A 225 -20.24 -17.97 -24.98
C GLU A 225 -20.19 -19.50 -24.90
N LYS A 226 -19.94 -20.06 -23.71
CA LYS A 226 -19.98 -21.51 -23.50
C LYS A 226 -21.39 -22.08 -23.55
N ALA A 227 -22.38 -21.35 -23.05
CA ALA A 227 -23.78 -21.76 -23.08
C ALA A 227 -24.34 -21.84 -24.51
N LYS A 228 -23.76 -21.09 -25.47
CA LYS A 228 -24.10 -21.13 -26.91
C LYS A 228 -23.75 -22.46 -27.59
N HIS A 229 -22.86 -23.26 -27.01
CA HIS A 229 -22.37 -24.51 -27.58
C HIS A 229 -23.02 -25.77 -26.98
N ILE A 230 -24.01 -25.60 -26.10
CA ILE A 230 -24.85 -26.64 -25.52
C ILE A 230 -26.20 -26.60 -26.23
#